data_AF-A0A9E1VFT3-F1
#
_entry.id   AF-A0A9E1VFT3-F1
#
_cell.length_a   1.000
_cell.length_b   1.000
_cell.length_c   1.000
_cell.angle_alpha   90.00
_cell.angle_beta   90.00
_cell.angle_gamma   90.00
#
_symmetry.space_group_name_H-M   'P 1'
#
loop_
_entity.id
_entity.type
_entity.pdbx_description
1 polymer ?
#
loop_
_entity_poly.entity_id
_entity_poly.type
_entity_poly.pdbx_seq_one_letter_code
_entity_poly.pdbx_strand_id
1 'polypeptide(L)'
;MKKLLVVFIFLCGFYSQSQEKKNVPQKNTQKGFFAVDYLSVDMPTTDLGFNEIHMGLMGIHYNLAFDKFYTGLGMYGSVRGIRGGFFTLGVNAGFKNYLTDKVFIDTGIHFGGGGGAGAPDGGGAFILPHVNLGIQFKNFSFTTGYSYINFFDKGAIENQQLRLGLQIPINFSSAKIENSEREFSGRELSTSTWSKKPIRTSFMLHLNNLSVVGNSKYGDGRSLAGSTIRLAGFELNSYINKNWFYFAKFDGAYDGIPAGYMNIILGAGYQFSFNNHKTNILTKFGMGAGGGGGVDSQGGVLLYPDISVEQHIVNNTYLSINKGLMMSPNSFFKSTTFGIGLKYYSNINGILEKSTDTKAVFKGIEVIIKQDAYLNAKRMTEPTENLHQISLQLNYHLNKNIYLAGQTSFANFGNAGAYAEGIVGVGLQSNYFMNNKINIFLQGLAGGAGGGNINTGEGFIIKPSVGFNYKLNSRLALRSTAGYIKAIGGALSSASISMGISYRMSLLTSK
;
A
#
# COMPACT_ATOMS: atom_id res chain seq x y z
N MET A 1 -25.75 -31.59 10.62
CA MET A 1 -25.96 -31.59 9.14
C MET A 1 -25.55 -30.26 8.46
N LYS A 2 -25.99 -29.08 8.91
CA LYS A 2 -25.61 -27.78 8.27
C LYS A 2 -24.09 -27.47 8.27
N LYS A 3 -23.33 -27.87 9.30
CA LYS A 3 -21.86 -27.70 9.36
C LYS A 3 -21.09 -28.59 8.36
N LEU A 4 -21.61 -29.77 8.02
CA LEU A 4 -21.01 -30.64 7.01
C LEU A 4 -21.24 -30.13 5.58
N LEU A 5 -22.36 -29.45 5.32
CA LEU A 5 -22.70 -28.95 4.00
C LEU A 5 -21.73 -27.84 3.52
N VAL A 6 -21.24 -27.01 4.44
CA VAL A 6 -20.22 -25.97 4.14
C VAL A 6 -18.87 -26.61 3.78
N VAL A 7 -18.48 -27.67 4.50
CA VAL A 7 -17.27 -28.45 4.19
C VAL A 7 -17.40 -29.18 2.85
N PHE A 8 -18.60 -29.69 2.55
CA PHE A 8 -18.89 -30.39 1.30
C PHE A 8 -18.89 -29.46 0.07
N ILE A 9 -19.43 -28.24 0.18
CA ILE A 9 -19.35 -27.22 -0.88
C ILE A 9 -17.89 -26.79 -1.12
N PHE A 10 -17.09 -26.69 -0.06
CA PHE A 10 -15.65 -26.44 -0.20
C PHE A 10 -14.97 -27.58 -0.97
N LEU A 11 -15.25 -28.85 -0.65
CA LEU A 11 -14.67 -30.03 -1.30
C LEU A 11 -15.07 -30.19 -2.77
N CYS A 12 -16.34 -29.95 -3.13
CA CYS A 12 -16.81 -30.05 -4.51
C CYS A 12 -16.23 -28.96 -5.43
N GLY A 13 -15.85 -27.80 -4.87
CA GLY A 13 -15.21 -26.72 -5.62
C GLY A 13 -13.79 -27.04 -6.12
N PHE A 14 -13.12 -28.09 -5.61
CA PHE A 14 -11.73 -28.41 -5.98
C PHE A 14 -11.60 -29.25 -7.26
N TYR A 15 -12.67 -29.89 -7.74
CA TYR A 15 -12.62 -30.83 -8.86
C TYR A 15 -13.36 -30.29 -10.09
N SER A 16 -12.72 -29.36 -10.80
CA SER A 16 -13.10 -29.06 -12.19
C SER A 16 -11.85 -28.59 -12.94
N GLN A 17 -11.21 -29.53 -13.64
CA GLN A 17 -10.20 -29.21 -14.64
C GLN A 17 -10.86 -29.27 -16.02
N SER A 18 -11.03 -28.11 -16.64
CA SER A 18 -11.29 -28.01 -18.07
C SER A 18 -9.95 -27.90 -18.81
N GLN A 19 -9.75 -28.72 -19.84
CA GLN A 19 -8.62 -28.60 -20.77
C GLN A 19 -8.94 -27.48 -21.78
N GLU A 20 -8.55 -26.25 -21.47
CA GLU A 20 -8.56 -25.17 -22.46
C GLU A 20 -7.30 -25.23 -23.34
N LYS A 21 -7.47 -24.98 -24.65
CA LYS A 21 -6.36 -24.86 -25.62
C LYS A 21 -5.31 -23.86 -25.10
N LYS A 22 -4.06 -24.28 -25.11
CA LYS A 22 -2.90 -23.60 -24.52
C LYS A 22 -2.36 -22.48 -25.42
N ASN A 23 -3.19 -21.51 -25.79
CA ASN A 23 -2.71 -20.33 -26.52
C ASN A 23 -1.97 -19.39 -25.57
N VAL A 24 -0.82 -18.86 -26.01
CA VAL A 24 -0.07 -17.85 -25.26
C VAL A 24 -0.96 -16.60 -25.07
N PRO A 25 -1.14 -16.10 -23.84
CA PRO A 25 -2.02 -14.96 -23.59
C PRO A 25 -1.53 -13.71 -24.31
N GLN A 26 -2.44 -12.96 -24.93
CA GLN A 26 -2.09 -11.65 -25.49
C GLN A 26 -1.79 -10.65 -24.38
N LYS A 27 -0.70 -9.89 -24.54
CA LYS A 27 -0.30 -8.83 -23.62
C LYS A 27 -1.23 -7.62 -23.78
N ASN A 28 -1.90 -7.24 -22.70
CA ASN A 28 -2.66 -6.01 -22.60
C ASN A 28 -1.79 -4.92 -21.94
N THR A 29 -1.73 -3.73 -22.54
CA THR A 29 -0.99 -2.59 -21.99
C THR A 29 -1.97 -1.54 -21.52
N GLN A 30 -2.03 -1.34 -20.20
CA GLN A 30 -2.79 -0.27 -19.57
C GLN A 30 -1.90 0.96 -19.44
N LYS A 31 -2.31 2.06 -20.07
CA LYS A 31 -1.65 3.36 -19.91
C LYS A 31 -1.99 3.93 -18.54
N GLY A 32 -1.07 4.70 -17.99
CA GLY A 32 -1.23 5.39 -16.72
C GLY A 32 -0.12 6.40 -16.49
N PHE A 33 -0.11 6.96 -15.30
CA PHE A 33 0.96 7.86 -14.85
C PHE A 33 1.12 7.76 -13.33
N PHE A 34 2.36 7.82 -12.88
CA PHE A 34 2.68 8.15 -11.50
C PHE A 34 2.62 9.67 -11.35
N ALA A 35 2.13 10.18 -10.23
CA ALA A 35 2.23 11.59 -9.92
C ALA A 35 2.72 11.80 -8.49
N VAL A 36 3.50 12.85 -8.32
CA VAL A 36 3.86 13.41 -7.01
C VAL A 36 3.37 14.83 -6.99
N ASP A 37 2.81 15.27 -5.88
CA ASP A 37 2.48 16.66 -5.69
C ASP A 37 2.80 17.17 -4.29
N TYR A 38 2.74 18.49 -4.14
CA TYR A 38 2.90 19.19 -2.89
C TYR A 38 1.76 20.20 -2.69
N LEU A 39 1.24 20.24 -1.46
CA LEU A 39 0.21 21.14 -0.99
C LEU A 39 0.71 21.83 0.29
N SER A 40 0.58 23.15 0.36
CA SER A 40 0.74 23.89 1.62
C SER A 40 -0.64 24.16 2.18
N VAL A 41 -1.03 23.43 3.22
CA VAL A 41 -2.35 23.52 3.85
C VAL A 41 -2.27 24.45 5.05
N ASP A 42 -3.08 25.51 5.04
CA ASP A 42 -3.26 26.35 6.22
C ASP A 42 -4.01 25.55 7.29
N MET A 43 -3.53 25.65 8.53
CA MET A 43 -4.06 24.89 9.65
C MET A 43 -4.96 25.78 10.50
N PRO A 44 -6.11 25.28 10.97
CA PRO A 44 -7.04 26.09 11.75
C PRO A 44 -6.35 26.62 13.02
N THR A 45 -6.68 27.85 13.39
CA THR A 45 -6.21 28.45 14.64
C THR A 45 -6.62 27.57 15.81
N THR A 46 -5.66 27.27 16.69
CA THR A 46 -5.94 26.49 17.90
C THR A 46 -6.82 27.28 18.87
N ASP A 47 -7.51 26.60 19.79
CA ASP A 47 -8.33 27.23 20.83
C ASP A 47 -7.55 28.22 21.73
N LEU A 48 -6.21 28.11 21.73
CA LEU A 48 -5.28 29.01 22.43
C LEU A 48 -4.90 30.26 21.61
N GLY A 49 -5.48 30.46 20.43
CA GLY A 49 -5.24 31.62 19.56
C GLY A 49 -3.93 31.56 18.76
N PHE A 50 -3.18 30.45 18.82
CA PHE A 50 -1.97 30.28 18.01
C PHE A 50 -2.32 29.74 16.63
N ASN A 51 -1.84 30.43 15.59
CA ASN A 51 -1.83 29.91 14.24
C ASN A 51 -0.73 28.86 14.14
N GLU A 52 -1.13 27.61 13.91
CA GLU A 52 -0.20 26.55 13.59
C GLU A 52 0.49 26.87 12.26
N ILE A 53 1.79 26.59 12.16
CA ILE A 53 2.50 26.71 10.89
C ILE A 53 1.86 25.80 9.84
N HIS A 54 1.83 26.25 8.58
CA HIS A 54 1.22 25.48 7.50
C HIS A 54 1.73 24.02 7.47
N MET A 55 0.80 23.09 7.33
CA MET A 55 1.09 21.69 7.10
C MET A 55 1.43 21.47 5.63
N GLY A 56 2.65 21.03 5.34
CA GLY A 56 3.04 20.65 3.99
C GLY A 56 2.71 19.19 3.74
N LEU A 57 1.79 18.91 2.81
CA LEU A 57 1.47 17.55 2.39
C LEU A 57 2.17 17.21 1.09
N MET A 58 2.76 16.02 1.03
CA MET A 58 3.29 15.44 -0.21
C MET A 58 2.42 14.26 -0.62
N GLY A 59 1.88 14.32 -1.84
CA GLY A 59 1.05 13.27 -2.42
C GLY A 59 1.87 12.32 -3.30
N ILE A 60 1.60 11.03 -3.23
CA ILE A 60 2.03 10.02 -4.21
C ILE A 60 0.80 9.36 -4.83
N HIS A 61 0.76 9.30 -6.15
CA HIS A 61 -0.42 8.85 -6.88
C HIS A 61 -0.06 7.87 -7.98
N TYR A 62 -0.92 6.87 -8.17
CA TYR A 62 -0.87 5.97 -9.30
C TYR A 62 -2.21 6.01 -10.03
N ASN A 63 -2.21 6.45 -11.30
CA ASN A 63 -3.42 6.67 -12.08
C ASN A 63 -3.44 5.81 -13.35
N LEU A 64 -4.55 5.13 -13.58
CA LEU A 64 -4.89 4.44 -14.82
C LEU A 64 -5.59 5.41 -15.77
N ALA A 65 -5.10 5.53 -17.00
CA ALA A 65 -5.63 6.43 -18.01
C ALA A 65 -6.59 5.72 -18.96
N PHE A 66 -7.72 6.36 -19.25
CA PHE A 66 -8.82 5.94 -20.11
C PHE A 66 -9.17 7.09 -21.05
N ASP A 67 -8.38 7.22 -22.12
CA ASP A 67 -8.43 8.36 -23.04
C ASP A 67 -8.23 9.70 -22.29
N LYS A 68 -9.25 10.55 -22.22
CA LYS A 68 -9.21 11.81 -21.47
C LYS A 68 -9.45 11.62 -19.97
N PHE A 69 -10.01 10.51 -19.53
CA PHE A 69 -10.30 10.28 -18.12
C PHE A 69 -9.17 9.50 -17.45
N TYR A 70 -9.05 9.62 -16.14
CA TYR A 70 -8.23 8.72 -15.35
C TYR A 70 -8.85 8.45 -13.99
N THR A 71 -8.49 7.31 -13.41
CA THR A 71 -8.79 7.01 -12.01
C THR A 71 -7.62 6.25 -11.40
N GLY A 72 -7.47 6.35 -10.09
CA GLY A 72 -6.29 5.83 -9.43
C GLY A 72 -6.36 5.94 -7.93
N LEU A 73 -5.21 5.79 -7.31
CA LEU A 73 -5.04 5.88 -5.86
C LEU A 73 -4.06 6.97 -5.53
N GLY A 74 -4.25 7.59 -4.39
CA GLY A 74 -3.36 8.59 -3.84
C GLY A 74 -3.14 8.36 -2.36
N MET A 75 -1.94 8.64 -1.89
CA MET A 75 -1.66 8.77 -0.46
C MET A 75 -0.97 10.10 -0.22
N TYR A 76 -1.32 10.76 0.88
CA TYR A 76 -0.61 11.94 1.36
C TYR A 76 0.10 11.64 2.67
N GLY A 77 1.26 12.25 2.87
CA GLY A 77 1.94 12.31 4.15
C GLY A 77 2.40 13.74 4.44
N SER A 78 2.35 14.14 5.72
CA SER A 78 2.97 15.40 6.16
C SER A 78 4.49 15.33 5.99
N VAL A 79 5.06 16.40 5.43
CA VAL A 79 6.49 16.61 5.24
C VAL A 79 6.97 17.98 5.75
N ARG A 80 6.07 18.82 6.25
CA ARG A 80 6.39 20.13 6.86
C ARG A 80 5.31 20.47 7.89
N GLY A 81 5.70 21.17 8.94
CA GLY A 81 4.80 21.55 10.03
C GLY A 81 5.16 20.80 11.30
N ILE A 82 4.15 20.53 12.12
CA ILE A 82 4.28 19.77 13.38
C ILE A 82 3.48 18.47 13.38
N ARG A 83 2.85 18.12 12.24
CA ARG A 83 1.91 16.99 12.11
C ARG A 83 2.55 15.73 11.51
N GLY A 84 3.78 15.43 11.92
CA GLY A 84 4.49 14.22 11.53
C GLY A 84 3.74 12.98 12.00
N GLY A 85 3.36 12.11 11.06
CA GLY A 85 2.40 11.03 11.30
C GLY A 85 0.99 11.30 10.79
N PHE A 86 0.74 12.45 10.16
CA PHE A 86 -0.47 12.68 9.39
C PHE A 86 -0.38 11.96 8.04
N PHE A 87 -1.32 11.06 7.78
CA PHE A 87 -1.39 10.28 6.56
C PHE A 87 -2.81 10.13 6.05
N THR A 88 -2.99 10.12 4.74
CA THR A 88 -4.28 9.81 4.12
C THR A 88 -4.15 8.85 2.95
N LEU A 89 -5.24 8.16 2.64
CA LEU A 89 -5.41 7.29 1.48
C LEU A 89 -6.72 7.65 0.78
N GLY A 90 -6.71 7.65 -0.55
CA GLY A 90 -7.93 7.91 -1.30
C GLY A 90 -7.88 7.48 -2.76
N VAL A 91 -9.03 7.65 -3.42
CA VAL A 91 -9.23 7.38 -4.84
C VAL A 91 -9.22 8.70 -5.61
N ASN A 92 -8.53 8.70 -6.75
CA ASN A 92 -8.55 9.80 -7.70
C ASN A 92 -9.57 9.52 -8.79
N ALA A 93 -10.26 10.56 -9.24
CA ALA A 93 -10.95 10.61 -10.52
C ALA A 93 -10.64 11.94 -11.19
N GLY A 94 -10.30 11.93 -12.48
CA GLY A 94 -9.98 13.17 -13.17
C GLY A 94 -10.10 13.07 -14.69
N PHE A 95 -9.94 14.23 -15.30
CA PHE A 95 -10.10 14.51 -16.71
C PHE A 95 -8.96 15.40 -17.17
N LYS A 96 -8.28 14.95 -18.23
CA LYS A 96 -7.14 15.62 -18.84
C LYS A 96 -7.45 15.93 -20.30
N ASN A 97 -7.35 17.20 -20.67
CA ASN A 97 -7.59 17.66 -22.04
C ASN A 97 -6.42 18.49 -22.53
N TYR A 98 -5.81 18.06 -23.65
CA TYR A 98 -4.73 18.78 -24.31
C TYR A 98 -5.31 19.97 -25.09
N LEU A 99 -4.81 21.17 -24.79
CA LEU A 99 -5.11 22.40 -25.52
C LEU A 99 -4.19 22.56 -26.75
N THR A 100 -2.96 22.05 -26.62
CA THR A 100 -1.96 21.91 -27.68
C THR A 100 -1.21 20.59 -27.47
N ASP A 101 -0.26 20.25 -28.34
CA ASP A 101 0.56 19.04 -28.19
C ASP A 101 1.37 18.97 -26.88
N LYS A 102 1.59 20.12 -26.22
CA LYS A 102 2.40 20.21 -25.00
C LYS A 102 1.65 20.78 -23.80
N VAL A 103 0.55 21.49 -24.00
CA VAL A 103 -0.18 22.16 -22.92
C VAL A 103 -1.51 21.46 -22.71
N PHE A 104 -1.82 21.09 -21.46
CA PHE A 104 -3.06 20.44 -21.10
C PHE A 104 -3.68 21.04 -19.84
N ILE A 105 -4.99 20.89 -19.71
CA ILE A 105 -5.72 21.13 -18.46
C ILE A 105 -5.94 19.77 -17.79
N ASP A 106 -5.75 19.71 -16.48
CA ASP A 106 -5.96 18.54 -15.63
C ASP A 106 -6.89 18.92 -14.47
N THR A 107 -8.11 18.40 -14.51
CA THR A 107 -9.14 18.63 -13.48
C THR A 107 -9.50 17.32 -12.81
N GLY A 108 -9.66 17.31 -11.51
CA GLY A 108 -10.06 16.09 -10.83
C GLY A 108 -10.42 16.27 -9.38
N ILE A 109 -10.78 15.16 -8.75
CA ILE A 109 -11.10 15.07 -7.34
C ILE A 109 -10.36 13.87 -6.74
N HIS A 110 -9.85 14.08 -5.54
CA HIS A 110 -9.41 13.00 -4.67
C HIS A 110 -10.39 12.91 -3.49
N PHE A 111 -10.88 11.70 -3.23
CA PHE A 111 -11.73 11.40 -2.07
C PHE A 111 -11.05 10.32 -1.25
N GLY A 112 -10.88 10.59 0.05
CA GLY A 112 -10.09 9.71 0.90
C GLY A 112 -10.47 9.79 2.36
N GLY A 113 -9.69 9.06 3.15
CA GLY A 113 -9.73 9.00 4.59
C GLY A 113 -8.33 9.12 5.18
N GLY A 114 -8.24 9.63 6.39
CA GLY A 114 -7.06 9.57 7.23
C GLY A 114 -6.91 10.81 8.09
N GLY A 115 -5.69 11.00 8.58
CA GLY A 115 -5.28 12.11 9.41
C GLY A 115 -4.17 11.67 10.34
N GLY A 116 -4.13 12.17 11.57
CA GLY A 116 -3.07 11.83 12.53
C GLY A 116 -2.39 13.01 13.21
N ALA A 117 -1.43 12.68 14.09
CA ALA A 117 -0.63 13.65 14.84
C ALA A 117 -1.46 14.72 15.60
N GLY A 118 -2.66 14.35 16.06
CA GLY A 118 -3.58 15.25 16.76
C GLY A 118 -4.13 16.40 15.91
N ALA A 119 -4.05 16.30 14.58
CA ALA A 119 -4.68 17.25 13.69
C ALA A 119 -6.21 17.19 13.84
N PRO A 120 -6.95 18.29 13.60
CA PRO A 120 -8.40 18.31 13.70
C PRO A 120 -9.05 17.73 12.43
N ASP A 121 -8.83 16.44 12.22
CA ASP A 121 -9.24 15.63 11.07
C ASP A 121 -10.67 15.06 11.19
N GLY A 122 -11.29 15.16 12.37
CA GLY A 122 -12.66 14.71 12.61
C GLY A 122 -12.81 13.20 12.39
N GLY A 123 -13.77 12.79 11.56
CA GLY A 123 -13.92 11.40 11.13
C GLY A 123 -12.88 10.94 10.09
N GLY A 124 -12.14 11.87 9.49
CA GLY A 124 -11.06 11.63 8.52
C GLY A 124 -11.45 11.72 7.05
N ALA A 125 -12.74 11.76 6.72
CA ALA A 125 -13.18 11.91 5.34
C ALA A 125 -12.81 13.28 4.81
N PHE A 126 -12.17 13.30 3.65
CA PHE A 126 -11.84 14.54 2.98
C PHE A 126 -12.03 14.47 1.47
N ILE A 127 -12.26 15.64 0.90
CA ILE A 127 -12.22 15.87 -0.55
C ILE A 127 -11.08 16.81 -0.89
N LEU A 128 -10.54 16.62 -2.09
CA LEU A 128 -9.53 17.48 -2.68
C LEU A 128 -9.78 17.64 -4.20
N PRO A 129 -10.79 18.44 -4.60
CA PRO A 129 -10.91 18.89 -5.98
C PRO A 129 -9.74 19.80 -6.39
N HIS A 130 -9.40 19.78 -7.67
CA HIS A 130 -8.34 20.59 -8.25
C HIS A 130 -8.57 20.92 -9.73
N VAL A 131 -7.94 22.02 -10.16
CA VAL A 131 -7.80 22.42 -11.55
C VAL A 131 -6.36 22.86 -11.77
N ASN A 132 -5.66 22.18 -12.67
CA ASN A 132 -4.26 22.41 -12.98
C ASN A 132 -4.05 22.70 -14.47
N LEU A 133 -3.08 23.57 -14.75
CA LEU A 133 -2.42 23.68 -16.04
C LEU A 133 -1.18 22.79 -16.05
N GLY A 134 -1.00 22.03 -17.12
CA GLY A 134 0.10 21.10 -17.28
C GLY A 134 0.91 21.34 -18.55
N ILE A 135 2.22 21.09 -18.45
CA ILE A 135 3.17 21.14 -19.57
C ILE A 135 3.82 19.76 -19.72
N GLN A 136 3.61 19.13 -20.87
CA GLN A 136 4.14 17.82 -21.25
C GLN A 136 5.54 17.96 -21.86
N PHE A 137 6.51 17.29 -21.24
CA PHE A 137 7.85 17.05 -21.78
C PHE A 137 7.93 15.61 -22.33
N LYS A 138 9.09 15.21 -22.84
CA LYS A 138 9.25 13.88 -23.46
C LYS A 138 8.91 12.71 -22.51
N ASN A 139 9.36 12.79 -21.25
CA ASN A 139 9.31 11.68 -20.29
C ASN A 139 8.53 11.99 -19.01
N PHE A 140 8.08 13.23 -18.83
CA PHE A 140 7.35 13.68 -17.65
C PHE A 140 6.51 14.90 -18.00
N SER A 141 5.65 15.33 -17.09
CA SER A 141 4.94 16.60 -17.17
C SER A 141 4.98 17.33 -15.83
N PHE A 142 5.02 18.65 -15.87
CA PHE A 142 4.81 19.49 -14.71
C PHE A 142 3.38 20.01 -14.71
N THR A 143 2.77 20.08 -13.53
CA THR A 143 1.44 20.64 -13.34
C THR A 143 1.46 21.67 -12.22
N THR A 144 0.74 22.77 -12.41
CA THR A 144 0.50 23.76 -11.36
C THR A 144 -0.94 24.25 -11.43
N GLY A 145 -1.53 24.58 -10.30
CA GLY A 145 -2.91 25.05 -10.25
C GLY A 145 -3.42 25.25 -8.84
N TYR A 146 -4.74 25.28 -8.72
CA TYR A 146 -5.43 25.44 -7.44
C TYR A 146 -6.14 24.17 -7.04
N SER A 147 -6.17 23.92 -5.73
CA SER A 147 -6.91 22.82 -5.11
C SER A 147 -7.57 23.31 -3.83
N TYR A 148 -8.61 22.61 -3.40
CA TYR A 148 -9.34 22.90 -2.18
C TYR A 148 -9.42 21.64 -1.34
N ILE A 149 -8.81 21.64 -0.15
CA ILE A 149 -8.88 20.51 0.79
C ILE A 149 -9.98 20.79 1.81
N ASN A 150 -10.81 19.79 2.10
CA ASN A 150 -11.85 19.90 3.13
C ASN A 150 -12.08 18.56 3.84
N PHE A 151 -11.77 18.51 5.13
CA PHE A 151 -12.13 17.42 6.05
C PHE A 151 -13.56 17.59 6.55
N PHE A 152 -14.52 17.27 5.68
CA PHE A 152 -15.92 17.65 5.85
C PHE A 152 -16.68 16.82 6.90
N ASP A 153 -16.14 15.68 7.36
CA ASP A 153 -16.76 14.90 8.46
C ASP A 153 -16.27 15.43 9.82
N LYS A 154 -16.80 16.59 10.22
CA LYS A 154 -16.50 17.27 11.51
C LYS A 154 -15.02 17.61 11.72
N GLY A 155 -14.21 17.63 10.66
CA GLY A 155 -12.85 18.17 10.71
C GLY A 155 -12.85 19.69 10.59
N ALA A 156 -11.76 20.32 11.02
CA ALA A 156 -11.54 21.76 10.92
C ALA A 156 -10.49 22.14 9.86
N ILE A 157 -9.91 21.14 9.17
CA ILE A 157 -8.95 21.37 8.10
C ILE A 157 -9.73 21.69 6.81
N GLU A 158 -9.73 22.97 6.46
CA GLU A 158 -10.33 23.50 5.23
C GLU A 158 -9.41 24.57 4.66
N ASN A 159 -8.96 24.42 3.41
CA ASN A 159 -8.06 25.39 2.81
C ASN A 159 -8.11 25.38 1.27
N GLN A 160 -7.86 26.55 0.66
CA GLN A 160 -7.55 26.69 -0.76
C GLN A 160 -6.04 26.89 -0.93
N GLN A 161 -5.41 26.07 -1.76
CA GLN A 161 -3.96 26.13 -1.92
C GLN A 161 -3.51 25.91 -3.36
N LEU A 162 -2.34 26.47 -3.65
CA LEU A 162 -1.56 26.10 -4.81
C LEU A 162 -1.15 24.63 -4.72
N ARG A 163 -1.26 23.96 -5.86
CA ARG A 163 -0.82 22.58 -6.05
C ARG A 163 0.31 22.56 -7.08
N LEU A 164 1.42 21.93 -6.72
CA LEU A 164 2.57 21.73 -7.60
C LEU A 164 2.75 20.24 -7.80
N GLY A 165 2.81 19.77 -9.04
CA GLY A 165 2.87 18.35 -9.36
C GLY A 165 3.86 18.01 -10.46
N LEU A 166 4.39 16.79 -10.38
CA LEU A 166 5.19 16.12 -11.39
C LEU A 166 4.49 14.82 -11.74
N GLN A 167 4.26 14.56 -13.03
CA GLN A 167 3.67 13.31 -13.51
C GLN A 167 4.61 12.58 -14.46
N ILE A 168 4.77 11.28 -14.26
CA ILE A 168 5.61 10.40 -15.07
C ILE A 168 4.71 9.38 -15.76
N PRO A 169 4.58 9.41 -17.10
CA PRO A 169 3.83 8.40 -17.85
C PRO A 169 4.41 7.00 -17.61
N ILE A 170 3.53 6.05 -17.28
CA ILE A 170 3.90 4.66 -17.07
C ILE A 170 2.94 3.74 -17.80
N ASN A 171 3.46 2.62 -18.28
CA ASN A 171 2.67 1.61 -18.97
C ASN A 171 2.77 0.30 -18.21
N PHE A 172 1.63 -0.23 -17.81
CA PHE A 172 1.55 -1.49 -17.11
C PHE A 172 1.07 -2.60 -18.04
N SER A 173 1.87 -3.64 -18.19
CA SER A 173 1.54 -4.78 -19.04
C SER A 173 1.04 -5.96 -18.22
N SER A 174 -0.05 -6.58 -18.65
CA SER A 174 -0.61 -7.76 -18.00
C SER A 174 -1.41 -8.64 -18.97
N ALA A 175 -1.70 -9.87 -18.55
CA ALA A 175 -2.71 -10.74 -19.14
C ALA A 175 -4.00 -10.69 -18.32
N LYS A 176 -5.08 -11.27 -18.86
CA LYS A 176 -6.33 -11.47 -18.12
C LYS A 176 -6.13 -12.47 -16.98
N ILE A 177 -6.86 -12.30 -15.86
CA ILE A 177 -6.73 -13.12 -14.65
C ILE A 177 -7.00 -14.62 -14.90
N GLU A 178 -7.79 -14.97 -15.91
CA GLU A 178 -8.07 -16.37 -16.29
C GLU A 178 -6.83 -17.14 -16.77
N ASN A 179 -5.73 -16.43 -17.07
CA ASN A 179 -4.45 -17.04 -17.40
C ASN A 179 -3.57 -17.32 -16.19
N SER A 180 -4.01 -16.98 -14.97
CA SER A 180 -3.27 -17.29 -13.75
C SER A 180 -3.00 -18.80 -13.64
N GLU A 181 -1.81 -19.13 -13.16
CA GLU A 181 -1.22 -20.47 -13.04
C GLU A 181 -1.02 -21.22 -14.37
N ARG A 182 -1.19 -20.56 -15.54
CA ARG A 182 -0.78 -21.16 -16.82
C ARG A 182 0.72 -21.06 -16.98
N GLU A 183 1.33 -22.18 -17.37
CA GLU A 183 2.76 -22.34 -17.57
C GLU A 183 3.08 -22.47 -19.07
N PHE A 184 4.09 -21.74 -19.52
CA PHE A 184 4.61 -21.78 -20.88
C PHE A 184 6.13 -21.93 -20.87
N SER A 185 6.66 -22.65 -21.85
CA SER A 185 8.10 -22.73 -22.10
C SER A 185 8.65 -21.43 -22.69
N GLY A 186 9.95 -21.18 -22.50
CA GLY A 186 10.65 -20.06 -23.13
C GLY A 186 10.50 -20.06 -24.66
N ARG A 187 10.48 -21.25 -25.28
CA ARG A 187 10.24 -21.41 -26.73
C ARG A 187 8.84 -20.93 -27.14
N GLU A 188 7.78 -21.33 -26.43
CA GLU A 188 6.40 -20.88 -26.72
C GLU A 188 6.25 -19.36 -26.57
N LEU A 189 6.93 -18.77 -25.58
CA LEU A 189 6.88 -17.33 -25.33
C LEU A 189 7.77 -16.53 -26.28
N SER A 190 8.79 -17.15 -26.88
CA SER A 190 9.80 -16.48 -27.71
C SER A 190 9.23 -15.84 -28.98
N THR A 191 8.13 -16.37 -29.51
CA THR A 191 7.40 -15.87 -30.69
C THR A 191 6.25 -14.92 -30.31
N SER A 192 6.06 -14.64 -29.02
CA SER A 192 4.96 -13.82 -28.51
C SER A 192 5.39 -12.41 -28.11
N THR A 193 4.42 -11.56 -27.78
CA THR A 193 4.66 -10.20 -27.23
C THR A 193 5.34 -10.18 -25.86
N TRP A 194 5.52 -11.35 -25.22
CA TRP A 194 6.23 -11.52 -23.95
C TRP A 194 7.74 -11.74 -24.13
N SER A 195 8.22 -11.90 -25.36
CA SER A 195 9.63 -12.06 -25.73
C SER A 195 10.41 -10.74 -25.58
N LYS A 196 10.50 -10.26 -24.34
CA LYS A 196 11.25 -9.06 -23.95
C LYS A 196 12.04 -9.31 -22.66
N LYS A 197 13.02 -8.45 -22.41
CA LYS A 197 13.77 -8.45 -21.16
C LYS A 197 12.81 -8.27 -19.97
N PRO A 198 12.82 -9.17 -18.98
CA PRO A 198 11.99 -9.03 -17.81
C PRO A 198 12.49 -7.91 -16.91
N ILE A 199 11.59 -7.41 -16.06
CA ILE A 199 11.92 -6.48 -14.99
C ILE A 199 12.16 -7.31 -13.74
N ARG A 200 13.36 -7.25 -13.18
CA ARG A 200 13.65 -7.89 -11.90
C ARG A 200 13.00 -7.07 -10.79
N THR A 201 12.25 -7.75 -9.94
CA THR A 201 11.55 -7.16 -8.80
C THR A 201 11.77 -8.03 -7.56
N SER A 202 11.50 -7.49 -6.39
CA SER A 202 11.43 -8.29 -5.18
C SER A 202 10.39 -7.77 -4.22
N PHE A 203 9.82 -8.69 -3.46
CA PHE A 203 8.92 -8.41 -2.34
C PHE A 203 9.55 -8.94 -1.07
N MET A 204 9.57 -8.15 0.00
CA MET A 204 10.07 -8.56 1.31
C MET A 204 9.01 -8.31 2.37
N LEU A 205 8.78 -9.30 3.22
CA LEU A 205 8.12 -9.11 4.52
C LEU A 205 9.21 -8.98 5.57
N HIS A 206 9.08 -8.04 6.51
CA HIS A 206 10.09 -7.85 7.53
C HIS A 206 9.52 -7.42 8.88
N LEU A 207 10.32 -7.69 9.91
CA LEU A 207 10.21 -7.10 11.23
C LEU A 207 11.41 -6.18 11.43
N ASN A 208 11.18 -4.99 11.95
CA ASN A 208 12.21 -3.99 12.17
C ASN A 208 12.08 -3.40 13.57
N ASN A 209 13.18 -3.14 14.22
CA ASN A 209 13.22 -2.53 15.54
C ASN A 209 13.87 -1.15 15.41
N LEU A 210 13.19 -0.11 15.87
CA LEU A 210 13.75 1.23 16.01
C LEU A 210 14.19 1.40 17.47
N SER A 211 15.47 1.23 17.74
CA SER A 211 16.05 1.57 19.05
C SER A 211 16.25 3.08 19.09
N VAL A 212 15.39 3.77 19.83
CA VAL A 212 15.32 5.23 19.85
C VAL A 212 16.47 5.80 20.67
N VAL A 213 17.14 6.82 20.14
CA VAL A 213 18.35 7.42 20.72
C VAL A 213 18.30 8.95 20.67
N GLY A 214 19.29 9.59 21.28
CA GLY A 214 19.44 11.05 21.28
C GLY A 214 18.35 11.75 22.09
N ASN A 215 17.90 12.91 21.60
CA ASN A 215 16.91 13.76 22.28
C ASN A 215 15.47 13.48 21.82
N SER A 216 15.21 12.28 21.29
CA SER A 216 13.89 11.89 20.80
C SER A 216 12.85 11.90 21.91
N LYS A 217 11.68 12.47 21.63
CA LYS A 217 10.60 12.67 22.60
C LYS A 217 9.25 12.27 22.06
N TYR A 218 8.31 12.09 22.98
CA TYR A 218 6.89 12.17 22.69
C TYR A 218 6.48 13.63 22.47
N GLY A 219 5.34 13.85 21.80
CA GLY A 219 4.78 15.19 21.58
C GLY A 219 4.42 15.94 22.88
N ASP A 220 4.30 15.24 24.01
CA ASP A 220 4.12 15.82 25.35
C ASP A 220 5.43 16.17 26.06
N GLY A 221 6.58 15.97 25.41
CA GLY A 221 7.91 16.29 25.91
C GLY A 221 8.59 15.19 26.71
N ARG A 222 7.90 14.08 27.05
CA ARG A 222 8.53 12.92 27.71
C ARG A 222 9.60 12.30 26.82
N SER A 223 10.69 11.84 27.42
CA SER A 223 11.78 11.19 26.68
C SER A 223 11.30 9.88 26.05
N LEU A 224 11.63 9.67 24.77
CA LEU A 224 11.46 8.41 24.04
C LEU A 224 12.78 7.63 23.94
N ALA A 225 13.92 8.26 24.27
CA ALA A 225 15.25 7.65 24.19
C ALA A 225 15.35 6.40 25.08
N GLY A 226 15.95 5.34 24.55
CA GLY A 226 16.07 4.04 25.21
C GLY A 226 14.88 3.09 24.95
N SER A 227 13.77 3.58 24.39
CA SER A 227 12.67 2.72 23.95
C SER A 227 13.01 1.98 22.65
N THR A 228 12.31 0.88 22.40
CA THR A 228 12.37 0.16 21.12
C THR A 228 10.99 0.06 20.51
N ILE A 229 10.78 0.73 19.39
CA ILE A 229 9.55 0.62 18.60
C ILE A 229 9.68 -0.61 17.70
N ARG A 230 8.74 -1.54 17.78
CA ARG A 230 8.73 -2.72 16.91
C ARG A 230 7.76 -2.53 15.77
N LEU A 231 8.27 -2.73 14.57
CA LEU A 231 7.58 -2.51 13.32
C LEU A 231 7.43 -3.81 12.55
N ALA A 232 6.27 -3.99 11.92
CA ALA A 232 6.04 -4.99 10.90
C ALA A 232 5.72 -4.26 9.60
N GLY A 233 6.24 -4.77 8.49
CA GLY A 233 6.11 -4.07 7.22
C GLY A 233 6.47 -4.91 6.02
N PHE A 234 6.42 -4.27 4.86
CA PHE A 234 6.87 -4.86 3.61
C PHE A 234 7.66 -3.86 2.77
N GLU A 235 8.53 -4.40 1.91
CA GLU A 235 9.36 -3.63 0.97
C GLU A 235 9.18 -4.18 -0.44
N LEU A 236 8.97 -3.28 -1.40
CA LEU A 236 8.86 -3.56 -2.84
C LEU A 236 10.04 -2.94 -3.57
N ASN A 237 10.80 -3.75 -4.33
CA ASN A 237 11.94 -3.25 -5.11
C ASN A 237 11.74 -3.50 -6.59
N SER A 238 12.16 -2.52 -7.40
CA SER A 238 12.21 -2.61 -8.87
C SER A 238 13.62 -2.29 -9.34
N TYR A 239 14.24 -3.23 -10.04
CA TYR A 239 15.63 -3.13 -10.47
C TYR A 239 15.75 -2.44 -11.82
N ILE A 240 16.58 -1.40 -11.86
CA ILE A 240 16.93 -0.66 -13.08
C ILE A 240 17.92 -1.51 -13.89
N ASN A 241 18.88 -2.11 -13.20
CA ASN A 241 19.89 -3.01 -13.76
C ASN A 241 20.26 -4.09 -12.72
N LYS A 242 21.38 -4.78 -12.92
CA LYS A 242 21.80 -5.87 -12.00
C LYS A 242 22.10 -5.38 -10.58
N ASN A 243 22.45 -4.11 -10.42
CA ASN A 243 22.93 -3.54 -9.17
C ASN A 243 22.00 -2.47 -8.61
N TRP A 244 21.55 -1.53 -9.44
CA TRP A 244 20.72 -0.40 -8.99
C TRP A 244 19.23 -0.75 -8.98
N PHE A 245 18.55 -0.35 -7.91
CA PHE A 245 17.11 -0.52 -7.75
C PHE A 245 16.46 0.66 -7.03
N TYR A 246 15.17 0.84 -7.28
CA TYR A 246 14.29 1.68 -6.44
C TYR A 246 13.54 0.80 -5.46
N PHE A 247 13.21 1.35 -4.29
CA PHE A 247 12.39 0.66 -3.29
C PHE A 247 11.29 1.55 -2.73
N ALA A 248 10.22 0.89 -2.29
CA ALA A 248 9.16 1.47 -1.47
C ALA A 248 8.97 0.58 -0.24
N LYS A 249 9.04 1.17 0.95
CA LYS A 249 8.95 0.50 2.25
C LYS A 249 7.80 1.08 3.05
N PHE A 250 6.99 0.21 3.66
CA PHE A 250 5.80 0.55 4.43
C PHE A 250 5.86 -0.20 5.76
N ASP A 251 5.96 0.54 6.86
CA ASP A 251 6.05 -0.01 8.21
C ASP A 251 4.94 0.53 9.12
N GLY A 252 4.40 -0.33 9.97
CA GLY A 252 3.50 0.04 11.06
C GLY A 252 3.98 -0.55 12.39
N ALA A 253 3.84 0.22 13.48
CA ALA A 253 4.15 -0.25 14.82
C ALA A 253 3.09 -1.24 15.32
N TYR A 254 3.56 -2.27 16.02
CA TYR A 254 2.71 -3.26 16.68
C TYR A 254 3.03 -3.45 18.16
N ASP A 255 4.16 -2.90 18.65
CA ASP A 255 4.66 -3.03 20.02
C ASP A 255 5.68 -1.93 20.34
N GLY A 256 5.80 -1.59 21.62
CA GLY A 256 6.87 -0.74 22.18
C GLY A 256 6.54 0.75 22.32
N ILE A 257 5.38 1.21 21.81
CA ILE A 257 4.84 2.56 21.96
C ILE A 257 3.31 2.53 21.90
N PRO A 258 2.62 3.62 22.31
CA PRO A 258 1.21 3.80 21.99
C PRO A 258 0.95 3.58 20.50
N ALA A 259 -0.15 2.90 20.18
CA ALA A 259 -0.45 2.51 18.81
C ALA A 259 -0.58 3.70 17.85
N GLY A 260 -0.24 3.46 16.57
CA GLY A 260 -0.48 4.41 15.48
C GLY A 260 0.78 5.02 14.86
N TYR A 261 1.98 4.58 15.23
CA TYR A 261 3.18 4.96 14.49
C TYR A 261 3.26 4.20 13.16
N MET A 262 3.59 4.92 12.09
CA MET A 262 3.86 4.35 10.78
C MET A 262 4.94 5.13 10.04
N ASN A 263 5.52 4.53 9.00
CA ASN A 263 6.34 5.24 8.03
C ASN A 263 6.18 4.67 6.61
N ILE A 264 6.38 5.55 5.63
CA ILE A 264 6.41 5.25 4.21
C ILE A 264 7.68 5.85 3.65
N ILE A 265 8.61 5.01 3.21
CA ILE A 265 9.93 5.41 2.72
C ILE A 265 10.09 5.02 1.26
N LEU A 266 10.45 5.99 0.43
CA LEU A 266 10.83 5.76 -0.96
C LEU A 266 12.33 6.02 -1.12
N GLY A 267 13.00 5.25 -1.96
CA GLY A 267 14.44 5.42 -2.12
C GLY A 267 15.05 4.62 -3.24
N ALA A 268 16.37 4.64 -3.26
CA ALA A 268 17.19 3.86 -4.16
C ALA A 268 18.25 3.10 -3.39
N GLY A 269 18.73 2.02 -4.00
CA GLY A 269 19.81 1.24 -3.43
C GLY A 269 20.70 0.60 -4.48
N TYR A 270 21.83 0.11 -4.00
CA TYR A 270 22.81 -0.62 -4.77
C TYR A 270 22.97 -2.02 -4.19
N GLN A 271 22.91 -3.03 -5.05
CA GLN A 271 23.10 -4.43 -4.72
C GLN A 271 24.45 -4.91 -5.27
N PHE A 272 25.28 -5.41 -4.36
CA PHE A 272 26.47 -6.16 -4.66
C PHE A 272 26.23 -7.64 -4.35
N SER A 273 26.33 -8.51 -5.35
CA SER A 273 26.15 -9.96 -5.19
C SER A 273 27.50 -10.67 -5.28
N PHE A 274 27.75 -11.61 -4.37
CA PHE A 274 28.94 -12.46 -4.38
C PHE A 274 28.56 -13.91 -4.03
N ASN A 275 29.56 -14.81 -3.98
CA ASN A 275 29.35 -16.23 -3.70
C ASN A 275 28.31 -16.87 -4.63
N ASN A 276 28.50 -16.73 -5.95
CA ASN A 276 27.57 -17.22 -6.98
C ASN A 276 26.12 -16.70 -6.79
N HIS A 277 25.95 -15.43 -6.42
CA HIS A 277 24.66 -14.79 -6.14
C HIS A 277 23.87 -15.38 -4.96
N LYS A 278 24.52 -16.19 -4.12
CA LYS A 278 23.92 -16.68 -2.87
C LYS A 278 23.94 -15.65 -1.76
N THR A 279 24.85 -14.68 -1.81
CA THR A 279 24.94 -13.62 -0.80
C THR A 279 24.91 -12.27 -1.48
N ASN A 280 24.06 -11.37 -0.98
CA ASN A 280 23.96 -9.99 -1.46
C ASN A 280 24.24 -9.03 -0.31
N ILE A 281 25.01 -7.98 -0.57
CA ILE A 281 25.11 -6.80 0.28
C ILE A 281 24.38 -5.68 -0.44
N LEU A 282 23.42 -5.06 0.22
CA LEU A 282 22.66 -3.95 -0.30
C LEU A 282 22.92 -2.72 0.55
N THR A 283 23.18 -1.60 -0.10
CA THR A 283 23.16 -0.27 0.52
C THR A 283 21.94 0.47 0.01
N LYS A 284 21.20 1.10 0.93
CA LYS A 284 19.94 1.79 0.62
C LYS A 284 19.98 3.18 1.23
N PHE A 285 19.44 4.13 0.49
CA PHE A 285 19.11 5.45 1.01
C PHE A 285 17.66 5.77 0.62
N GLY A 286 16.86 6.09 1.63
CA GLY A 286 15.47 6.48 1.43
C GLY A 286 15.12 7.75 2.18
N MET A 287 14.04 8.37 1.73
CA MET A 287 13.38 9.48 2.38
C MET A 287 11.88 9.27 2.29
N GLY A 288 11.15 9.73 3.29
CA GLY A 288 9.70 9.69 3.24
C GLY A 288 9.06 10.28 4.48
N ALA A 289 7.79 9.98 4.68
CA ALA A 289 7.02 10.47 5.81
C ALA A 289 6.93 9.40 6.90
N GLY A 290 6.87 9.81 8.16
CA GLY A 290 6.58 8.94 9.29
C GLY A 290 6.28 9.71 10.57
N GLY A 291 5.73 9.01 11.55
CA GLY A 291 5.27 9.58 12.82
C GLY A 291 4.04 8.84 13.33
N GLY A 292 3.35 9.43 14.30
CA GLY A 292 2.22 8.79 15.00
C GLY A 292 2.67 8.06 16.28
N GLY A 293 1.72 7.47 17.02
CA GLY A 293 2.01 6.85 18.33
C GLY A 293 2.56 7.82 19.38
N GLY A 294 2.31 9.12 19.20
CA GLY A 294 2.84 10.20 20.02
C GLY A 294 4.29 10.60 19.74
N VAL A 295 4.96 10.00 18.76
CA VAL A 295 6.35 10.33 18.41
C VAL A 295 6.46 11.74 17.83
N ASP A 296 7.30 12.59 18.41
CA ASP A 296 7.63 13.90 17.84
C ASP A 296 8.60 13.75 16.66
N SER A 297 8.04 13.72 15.47
CA SER A 297 8.75 13.70 14.18
C SER A 297 8.65 15.04 13.44
N GLN A 298 8.16 16.09 14.13
CA GLN A 298 7.89 17.41 13.57
C GLN A 298 7.11 17.39 12.26
N GLY A 299 7.72 17.81 11.14
CA GLY A 299 7.07 17.83 9.84
C GLY A 299 6.79 16.45 9.27
N GLY A 300 7.40 15.39 9.82
CA GLY A 300 7.20 14.01 9.40
C GLY A 300 8.25 13.46 8.44
N VAL A 301 9.16 14.29 7.91
CA VAL A 301 10.24 13.80 7.03
C VAL A 301 11.21 12.91 7.80
N LEU A 302 11.48 11.74 7.25
CA LEU A 302 12.45 10.78 7.75
C LEU A 302 13.48 10.45 6.67
N LEU A 303 14.75 10.38 7.07
CA LEU A 303 15.88 9.88 6.30
C LEU A 303 16.22 8.47 6.75
N TYR A 304 16.52 7.58 5.80
CA TYR A 304 16.73 6.15 6.04
C TYR A 304 17.95 5.61 5.26
N PRO A 305 19.18 5.83 5.76
CA PRO A 305 20.34 5.09 5.31
C PRO A 305 20.37 3.68 5.95
N ASP A 306 20.55 2.65 5.14
CA ASP A 306 20.49 1.25 5.58
C ASP A 306 21.50 0.38 4.82
N ILE A 307 22.06 -0.60 5.52
CA ILE A 307 22.84 -1.69 4.93
C ILE A 307 22.17 -3.01 5.29
N SER A 308 22.02 -3.88 4.30
CA SER A 308 21.45 -5.21 4.52
C SER A 308 22.29 -6.30 3.87
N VAL A 309 22.39 -7.44 4.56
CA VAL A 309 22.96 -8.66 4.02
C VAL A 309 21.83 -9.63 3.76
N GLU A 310 21.78 -10.17 2.55
CA GLU A 310 20.83 -11.17 2.15
C GLU A 310 21.54 -12.49 1.89
N GLN A 311 21.00 -13.57 2.45
CA GLN A 311 21.49 -14.92 2.24
C GLN A 311 20.40 -15.75 1.57
N HIS A 312 20.73 -16.36 0.43
CA HIS A 312 19.87 -17.31 -0.27
C HIS A 312 19.57 -18.50 0.64
N ILE A 313 18.29 -18.87 0.73
CA ILE A 313 17.83 -20.04 1.48
C ILE A 313 17.35 -21.11 0.50
N VAL A 314 16.37 -20.78 -0.34
CA VAL A 314 15.72 -21.74 -1.23
C VAL A 314 15.12 -21.02 -2.43
N ASN A 315 15.24 -21.60 -3.63
CA ASN A 315 14.68 -21.04 -4.86
C ASN A 315 15.06 -19.56 -5.07
N ASN A 316 14.09 -18.65 -5.06
CA ASN A 316 14.31 -17.20 -5.19
C ASN A 316 14.10 -16.48 -3.85
N THR A 317 14.12 -17.21 -2.74
CA THR A 317 13.87 -16.71 -1.39
C THR A 317 15.18 -16.52 -0.62
N TYR A 318 15.30 -15.36 0.00
CA TYR A 318 16.48 -14.90 0.73
C TYR A 318 16.07 -14.47 2.14
N LEU A 319 16.89 -14.80 3.13
CA LEU A 319 16.86 -14.19 4.45
C LEU A 319 17.60 -12.86 4.37
N SER A 320 16.99 -11.78 4.84
CA SER A 320 17.61 -10.46 4.91
C SER A 320 17.80 -10.06 6.36
N ILE A 321 18.98 -9.54 6.70
CA ILE A 321 19.25 -8.87 7.97
C ILE A 321 19.73 -7.47 7.64
N ASN A 322 19.13 -6.45 8.27
CA ASN A 322 19.48 -5.06 8.03
C ASN A 322 19.89 -4.33 9.31
N LYS A 323 20.80 -3.36 9.14
CA LYS A 323 21.17 -2.38 10.15
C LYS A 323 21.20 -1.01 9.48
N GLY A 324 20.64 -0.01 10.14
CA GLY A 324 20.56 1.33 9.57
C GLY A 324 20.27 2.40 10.60
N LEU A 325 19.90 3.58 10.12
CA LEU A 325 19.42 4.70 10.91
C LEU A 325 18.07 5.17 10.35
N MET A 326 17.24 5.71 11.23
CA MET A 326 16.04 6.45 10.83
C MET A 326 15.98 7.73 11.64
N MET A 327 15.96 8.88 10.97
CA MET A 327 16.01 10.17 11.65
C MET A 327 15.26 11.25 10.89
N SER A 328 14.72 12.23 11.61
CA SER A 328 14.30 13.48 10.98
C SER A 328 15.52 14.29 10.52
N PRO A 329 15.40 15.16 9.50
CA PRO A 329 16.54 15.95 9.00
C PRO A 329 17.29 16.76 10.07
N ASN A 330 16.58 17.20 11.12
CA ASN A 330 17.11 17.93 12.26
C ASN A 330 17.37 17.07 13.50
N SER A 331 17.24 15.74 13.38
CA SER A 331 17.46 14.76 14.46
C SER A 331 16.58 14.91 15.71
N PHE A 332 15.41 15.57 15.59
CA PHE A 332 14.37 15.56 16.65
C PHE A 332 13.88 14.15 16.94
N PHE A 333 13.66 13.35 15.90
CA PHE A 333 13.51 11.90 16.02
C PHE A 333 14.76 11.23 15.48
N LYS A 334 15.34 10.30 16.24
CA LYS A 334 16.51 9.54 15.82
C LYS A 334 16.47 8.13 16.41
N SER A 335 16.70 7.14 15.57
CA SER A 335 16.78 5.75 15.96
C SER A 335 17.86 5.02 15.17
N THR A 336 18.37 3.94 15.76
CA THR A 336 19.06 2.90 14.97
C THR A 336 18.06 1.81 14.61
N THR A 337 18.15 1.30 13.38
CA THR A 337 17.25 0.26 12.90
C THR A 337 17.96 -1.08 12.91
N PHE A 338 17.27 -2.14 13.30
CA PHE A 338 17.72 -3.52 13.15
C PHE A 338 16.53 -4.41 12.79
N GLY A 339 16.63 -5.09 11.65
CA GLY A 339 15.52 -5.88 11.14
C GLY A 339 15.93 -7.19 10.52
N ILE A 340 14.94 -8.07 10.42
CA ILE A 340 15.01 -9.37 9.77
C ILE A 340 13.84 -9.46 8.78
N GLY A 341 14.10 -10.01 7.60
CA GLY A 341 13.08 -10.12 6.56
C GLY A 341 13.22 -11.36 5.71
N LEU A 342 12.12 -11.77 5.11
CA LEU A 342 12.08 -12.82 4.11
C LEU A 342 11.76 -12.17 2.76
N LYS A 343 12.71 -12.24 1.83
CA LYS A 343 12.65 -11.57 0.53
C LYS A 343 12.53 -12.59 -0.59
N TYR A 344 11.64 -12.31 -1.54
CA TYR A 344 11.42 -13.13 -2.73
C TYR A 344 11.72 -12.33 -3.99
N TYR A 345 12.62 -12.85 -4.83
CA TYR A 345 12.96 -12.27 -6.13
C TYR A 345 12.11 -12.85 -7.26
N SER A 346 11.61 -11.99 -8.14
CA SER A 346 10.84 -12.41 -9.32
C SER A 346 11.17 -11.56 -10.55
N ASN A 347 11.26 -12.22 -11.70
CA ASN A 347 11.38 -11.56 -13.00
C ASN A 347 9.98 -11.45 -13.62
N ILE A 348 9.49 -10.22 -13.79
CA ILE A 348 8.13 -9.99 -14.25
C ILE A 348 8.08 -9.53 -15.72
N ASN A 349 6.99 -9.90 -16.38
CA ASN A 349 6.57 -9.46 -17.70
C ASN A 349 7.57 -9.71 -18.84
N GLY A 350 8.46 -10.69 -18.72
CA GLY A 350 9.40 -11.03 -19.78
C GLY A 350 10.03 -12.41 -19.55
N ILE A 351 10.96 -12.78 -20.43
CA ILE A 351 11.73 -14.01 -20.34
C ILE A 351 13.22 -13.71 -20.54
N LEU A 352 14.10 -14.31 -19.73
CA LEU A 352 15.55 -14.17 -19.86
C LEU A 352 16.10 -15.12 -20.94
N GLU A 353 15.70 -16.38 -20.90
CA GLU A 353 16.15 -17.41 -21.83
C GLU A 353 14.99 -17.91 -22.70
N LYS A 354 15.32 -18.30 -23.93
CA LYS A 354 14.37 -18.78 -24.94
C LYS A 354 14.49 -20.30 -25.15
N SER A 355 14.79 -21.04 -24.08
CA SER A 355 14.97 -22.50 -24.10
C SER A 355 13.65 -23.24 -23.79
N THR A 356 13.62 -24.55 -24.02
CA THR A 356 12.50 -25.42 -23.63
C THR A 356 12.45 -25.66 -22.12
N ASP A 357 13.60 -25.59 -21.45
CA ASP A 357 13.73 -25.93 -20.03
C ASP A 357 13.32 -24.77 -19.12
N THR A 358 13.35 -23.54 -19.65
CA THR A 358 12.84 -22.38 -18.92
C THR A 358 11.32 -22.36 -18.96
N LYS A 359 10.74 -22.39 -17.75
CA LYS A 359 9.30 -22.31 -17.51
C LYS A 359 8.96 -20.95 -16.93
N ALA A 360 7.96 -20.31 -17.52
CA ALA A 360 7.39 -19.07 -17.01
C ALA A 360 5.90 -19.27 -16.70
N VAL A 361 5.46 -18.70 -15.60
CA VAL A 361 4.11 -18.88 -15.05
C VAL A 361 3.42 -17.54 -14.95
N PHE A 362 2.18 -17.48 -15.40
CA PHE A 362 1.32 -16.32 -15.17
C PHE A 362 0.81 -16.34 -13.73
N LYS A 363 1.12 -15.32 -12.92
CA LYS A 363 0.66 -15.20 -11.53
C LYS A 363 -0.46 -14.18 -11.42
N GLY A 364 -1.49 -14.52 -10.66
CA GLY A 364 -2.66 -13.66 -10.44
C GLY A 364 -2.36 -12.56 -9.43
N ILE A 365 -2.80 -11.34 -9.74
CA ILE A 365 -2.71 -10.18 -8.85
C ILE A 365 -4.07 -9.50 -8.80
N GLU A 366 -4.48 -9.10 -7.60
CA GLU A 366 -5.67 -8.30 -7.39
C GLU A 366 -5.31 -7.01 -6.63
N VAL A 367 -5.81 -5.88 -7.12
CA VAL A 367 -5.80 -4.58 -6.44
C VAL A 367 -7.22 -4.29 -6.02
N ILE A 368 -7.47 -4.25 -4.72
CA ILE A 368 -8.81 -4.17 -4.13
C ILE A 368 -8.95 -2.86 -3.40
N ILE A 369 -9.96 -2.08 -3.78
CA ILE A 369 -10.39 -0.88 -3.06
C ILE A 369 -11.72 -1.17 -2.42
N LYS A 370 -11.81 -0.96 -1.12
CA LYS A 370 -13.01 -1.29 -0.34
C LYS A 370 -13.27 -0.30 0.76
N GLN A 371 -14.53 -0.24 1.16
CA GLN A 371 -14.96 0.41 2.38
C GLN A 371 -15.08 -0.66 3.46
N ASP A 372 -14.27 -0.57 4.51
CA ASP A 372 -14.36 -1.40 5.71
C ASP A 372 -15.21 -0.66 6.76
N ALA A 373 -16.01 -1.40 7.54
CA ALA A 373 -16.73 -0.89 8.69
C ALA A 373 -16.54 -1.81 9.90
N TYR A 374 -16.10 -1.25 11.03
CA TYR A 374 -16.03 -1.93 12.32
C TYR A 374 -17.21 -1.48 13.16
N LEU A 375 -18.09 -2.44 13.48
CA LEU A 375 -19.30 -2.16 14.22
C LEU A 375 -18.99 -2.03 15.70
N ASN A 376 -19.48 -0.95 16.32
CA ASN A 376 -19.26 -0.67 17.73
C ASN A 376 -17.76 -0.73 18.09
N ALA A 377 -16.92 0.06 17.41
CA ALA A 377 -15.49 0.13 17.67
C ALA A 377 -15.24 0.83 19.03
N LYS A 378 -14.61 0.10 19.96
CA LYS A 378 -14.31 0.59 21.30
C LYS A 378 -13.25 1.69 21.26
N ARG A 379 -13.52 2.82 21.92
CA ARG A 379 -12.61 3.95 22.05
C ARG A 379 -11.85 3.92 23.37
N MET A 380 -10.78 4.70 23.47
CA MET A 380 -10.05 4.85 24.74
C MET A 380 -10.82 5.76 25.71
N THR A 381 -11.29 6.92 25.23
CA THR A 381 -12.01 7.91 26.06
C THR A 381 -13.48 8.06 25.67
N GLU A 382 -13.80 8.04 24.38
CA GLU A 382 -15.15 8.32 23.88
C GLU A 382 -16.10 7.11 23.99
N PRO A 383 -17.42 7.30 23.84
CA PRO A 383 -18.36 6.22 23.64
C PRO A 383 -18.01 5.35 22.43
N THR A 384 -18.43 4.09 22.49
CA THR A 384 -18.31 3.17 21.36
C THR A 384 -19.14 3.65 20.17
N GLU A 385 -18.56 3.65 18.97
CA GLU A 385 -19.20 4.09 17.72
C GLU A 385 -18.70 3.25 16.55
N ASN A 386 -19.47 3.14 15.47
CA ASN A 386 -18.99 2.53 14.24
C ASN A 386 -17.78 3.29 13.69
N LEU A 387 -16.82 2.54 13.15
CA LEU A 387 -15.64 3.08 12.49
C LEU A 387 -15.68 2.69 11.02
N HIS A 388 -15.56 3.66 10.13
CA HIS A 388 -15.56 3.46 8.69
C HIS A 388 -14.19 3.82 8.12
N GLN A 389 -13.72 3.01 7.16
CA GLN A 389 -12.39 3.16 6.60
C GLN A 389 -12.39 2.91 5.09
N ILE A 390 -11.56 3.65 4.38
CA ILE A 390 -11.15 3.31 3.02
C ILE A 390 -9.90 2.44 3.07
N SER A 391 -9.92 1.33 2.32
CA SER A 391 -8.84 0.35 2.37
C SER A 391 -8.33 0.00 0.97
N LEU A 392 -7.01 -0.11 0.86
CA LEU A 392 -6.30 -0.70 -0.27
C LEU A 392 -5.77 -2.06 0.16
N GLN A 393 -6.12 -3.11 -0.59
CA GLN A 393 -5.60 -4.45 -0.41
C GLN A 393 -5.00 -4.99 -1.71
N LEU A 394 -3.83 -5.60 -1.62
CA LEU A 394 -3.17 -6.31 -2.70
C LEU A 394 -3.20 -7.81 -2.42
N ASN A 395 -3.67 -8.60 -3.39
CA ASN A 395 -3.58 -10.06 -3.34
C ASN A 395 -2.58 -10.57 -4.38
N TYR A 396 -1.68 -11.46 -3.98
CA TYR A 396 -0.77 -12.18 -4.86
C TYR A 396 -1.07 -13.68 -4.81
N HIS A 397 -1.51 -14.25 -5.93
CA HIS A 397 -1.93 -15.64 -6.00
C HIS A 397 -0.70 -16.55 -6.06
N LEU A 398 -0.55 -17.40 -5.04
CA LEU A 398 0.49 -18.43 -5.00
C LEU A 398 0.11 -19.61 -5.90
N ASN A 399 -1.18 -19.94 -5.92
CA ASN A 399 -1.80 -20.90 -6.81
C ASN A 399 -3.28 -20.50 -7.05
N LYS A 400 -4.08 -21.38 -7.65
CA LYS A 400 -5.50 -21.09 -7.94
C LYS A 400 -6.35 -20.83 -6.68
N ASN A 401 -5.96 -21.39 -5.53
CA ASN A 401 -6.77 -21.42 -4.32
C ASN A 401 -6.15 -20.67 -3.13
N ILE A 402 -4.87 -20.30 -3.19
CA ILE A 402 -4.15 -19.65 -2.10
C ILE A 402 -3.54 -18.35 -2.60
N TYR A 403 -3.74 -17.28 -1.84
CA TYR A 403 -3.12 -15.98 -2.09
C TYR A 403 -2.54 -15.38 -0.81
N LEU A 404 -1.47 -14.61 -0.97
CA LEU A 404 -0.97 -13.69 0.06
C LEU A 404 -1.72 -12.37 -0.07
N ALA A 405 -1.99 -11.72 1.05
CA ALA A 405 -2.67 -10.44 1.11
C ALA A 405 -1.86 -9.43 1.93
N GLY A 406 -1.80 -8.19 1.44
CA GLY A 406 -1.37 -7.03 2.22
C GLY A 406 -2.44 -5.95 2.11
N GLN A 407 -2.79 -5.32 3.23
CA GLN A 407 -3.83 -4.31 3.31
C GLN A 407 -3.35 -3.12 4.14
N THR A 408 -3.72 -1.93 3.69
CA THR A 408 -3.72 -0.72 4.51
C THR A 408 -5.09 -0.06 4.47
N SER A 409 -5.51 0.53 5.57
CA SER A 409 -6.80 1.22 5.69
C SER A 409 -6.65 2.49 6.52
N PHE A 410 -7.45 3.50 6.19
CA PHE A 410 -7.48 4.79 6.89
C PHE A 410 -8.93 5.18 7.16
N ALA A 411 -9.19 5.71 8.36
CA ALA A 411 -10.53 6.12 8.76
C ALA A 411 -11.06 7.27 7.89
N ASN A 412 -12.34 7.20 7.53
CA ASN A 412 -13.04 8.28 6.87
C ASN A 412 -14.32 8.71 7.58
N PHE A 413 -14.98 7.84 8.34
CA PHE A 413 -16.13 8.26 9.16
C PHE A 413 -16.15 7.58 10.53
N GLY A 414 -16.90 8.19 11.45
CA GLY A 414 -17.10 7.66 12.80
C GLY A 414 -16.10 8.20 13.82
N ASN A 415 -15.80 9.51 13.74
CA ASN A 415 -15.03 10.25 14.75
C ASN A 415 -13.68 9.58 15.10
N ALA A 416 -12.89 9.26 14.08
CA ALA A 416 -11.69 8.44 14.20
C ALA A 416 -10.61 8.76 13.16
N GLY A 417 -10.57 9.94 12.56
CA GLY A 417 -9.81 10.20 11.31
C GLY A 417 -8.35 9.74 11.32
N ALA A 418 -7.69 9.89 12.46
CA ALA A 418 -6.32 9.44 12.68
C ALA A 418 -6.12 7.91 12.76
N TYR A 419 -7.18 7.09 12.70
CA TYR A 419 -7.04 5.64 12.74
C TYR A 419 -6.54 5.10 11.40
N ALA A 420 -5.52 4.25 11.48
CA ALA A 420 -4.98 3.54 10.35
C ALA A 420 -4.52 2.14 10.73
N GLU A 421 -4.46 1.26 9.73
CA GLU A 421 -3.94 -0.10 9.88
C GLU A 421 -3.05 -0.50 8.69
N GLY A 422 -2.09 -1.38 8.99
CA GLY A 422 -1.23 -2.06 8.04
C GLY A 422 -1.14 -3.54 8.43
N ILE A 423 -1.77 -4.40 7.65
CA ILE A 423 -1.95 -5.82 7.97
C ILE A 423 -1.62 -6.71 6.78
N VAL A 424 -1.09 -7.90 7.06
CA VAL A 424 -0.74 -8.91 6.06
C VAL A 424 -1.32 -10.25 6.45
N GLY A 425 -1.42 -11.17 5.48
CA GLY A 425 -1.86 -12.52 5.78
C GLY A 425 -2.12 -13.36 4.55
N VAL A 426 -2.99 -14.36 4.71
CA VAL A 426 -3.24 -15.40 3.70
C VAL A 426 -4.73 -15.55 3.51
N GLY A 427 -5.13 -15.81 2.26
CA GLY A 427 -6.49 -16.20 1.93
C GLY A 427 -6.56 -17.51 1.17
N LEU A 428 -7.65 -18.24 1.44
CA LEU A 428 -8.03 -19.48 0.79
C LEU A 428 -9.32 -19.22 0.01
N GLN A 429 -9.36 -19.56 -1.27
CA GLN A 429 -10.52 -19.31 -2.13
C GLN A 429 -10.96 -20.56 -2.90
N SER A 430 -12.26 -20.67 -3.10
CA SER A 430 -12.86 -21.67 -3.98
C SER A 430 -12.56 -21.32 -5.45
N ASN A 431 -12.75 -22.32 -6.32
CA ASN A 431 -12.96 -22.03 -7.74
C ASN A 431 -14.27 -21.24 -7.93
N TYR A 432 -14.42 -20.62 -9.10
CA TYR A 432 -15.68 -19.95 -9.45
C TYR A 432 -16.78 -20.99 -9.70
N PHE A 433 -17.97 -20.72 -9.17
CA PHE A 433 -19.19 -21.51 -9.35
C PHE A 433 -20.35 -20.57 -9.75
N MET A 434 -21.56 -21.12 -9.96
CA MET A 434 -22.72 -20.41 -10.53
C MET A 434 -22.36 -19.68 -11.84
N ASN A 435 -22.15 -20.44 -12.92
CA ASN A 435 -21.79 -19.91 -14.25
C ASN A 435 -20.49 -19.08 -14.24
N ASN A 436 -19.49 -19.51 -13.47
CA ASN A 436 -18.20 -18.84 -13.29
C ASN A 436 -18.30 -17.39 -12.77
N LYS A 437 -19.38 -17.04 -12.05
CA LYS A 437 -19.60 -15.68 -11.54
C LYS A 437 -19.20 -15.49 -10.09
N ILE A 438 -19.35 -16.49 -9.24
CA ILE A 438 -19.14 -16.33 -7.79
C ILE A 438 -17.97 -17.20 -7.33
N ASN A 439 -17.08 -16.66 -6.51
CA ASN A 439 -16.20 -17.48 -5.68
C ASN A 439 -16.30 -17.05 -4.22
N ILE A 440 -16.06 -17.98 -3.30
CA ILE A 440 -16.03 -17.72 -1.85
C ILE A 440 -14.59 -17.83 -1.34
N PHE A 441 -14.28 -17.12 -0.28
CA PHE A 441 -12.96 -17.18 0.33
C PHE A 441 -13.00 -17.03 1.86
N LEU A 442 -11.99 -17.59 2.50
CA LEU A 442 -11.61 -17.34 3.88
C LEU A 442 -10.30 -16.54 3.88
N GLN A 443 -10.13 -15.63 4.82
CA GLN A 443 -8.94 -14.81 4.93
C GLN A 443 -8.61 -14.54 6.40
N GLY A 444 -7.33 -14.68 6.75
CA GLY A 444 -6.79 -14.24 8.04
C GLY A 444 -5.71 -13.20 7.82
N LEU A 445 -5.89 -12.02 8.42
CA LEU A 445 -4.91 -10.93 8.40
C LEU A 445 -4.46 -10.60 9.82
N ALA A 446 -3.22 -10.11 9.96
CA ALA A 446 -2.68 -9.60 11.22
C ALA A 446 -1.65 -8.50 10.94
N GLY A 447 -1.44 -7.60 11.90
CA GLY A 447 -0.47 -6.51 11.77
C GLY A 447 -0.72 -5.37 12.76
N GLY A 448 -0.23 -4.18 12.43
CA GLY A 448 -0.32 -3.00 13.29
C GLY A 448 -1.50 -2.10 12.93
N ALA A 449 -2.14 -1.51 13.94
CA ALA A 449 -3.19 -0.52 13.79
C ALA A 449 -3.27 0.42 14.99
N GLY A 450 -3.65 1.67 14.79
CA GLY A 450 -3.81 2.62 15.88
C GLY A 450 -4.18 4.01 15.41
N GLY A 451 -4.24 4.94 16.36
CA GLY A 451 -4.72 6.31 16.13
C GLY A 451 -6.26 6.43 16.23
N GLY A 452 -6.78 7.64 16.03
CA GLY A 452 -8.22 7.91 15.98
C GLY A 452 -8.99 7.58 17.26
N ASN A 453 -8.32 7.62 18.41
CA ASN A 453 -8.87 7.25 19.72
C ASN A 453 -9.40 5.80 19.81
N ILE A 454 -9.01 4.91 18.91
CA ILE A 454 -9.41 3.50 18.96
C ILE A 454 -8.57 2.76 20.00
N ASN A 455 -9.22 1.92 20.81
CA ASN A 455 -8.54 1.18 21.87
C ASN A 455 -7.81 -0.07 21.32
N THR A 456 -6.71 0.14 20.61
CA THR A 456 -5.86 -0.94 20.05
C THR A 456 -4.69 -1.35 20.94
N GLY A 457 -4.49 -0.70 22.10
CA GLY A 457 -3.34 -0.95 22.97
C GLY A 457 -2.05 -0.47 22.31
N GLU A 458 -1.08 -1.36 22.11
CA GLU A 458 0.17 -1.09 21.39
C GLU A 458 0.05 -1.28 19.87
N GLY A 459 -1.08 -1.84 19.41
CA GLY A 459 -1.49 -1.78 18.02
C GLY A 459 -1.55 -3.11 17.29
N PHE A 460 -1.13 -4.22 17.89
CA PHE A 460 -1.26 -5.51 17.23
C PHE A 460 -2.74 -5.96 17.11
N ILE A 461 -3.18 -6.22 15.88
CA ILE A 461 -4.56 -6.64 15.57
C ILE A 461 -4.59 -7.93 14.74
N ILE A 462 -5.69 -8.68 14.88
CA ILE A 462 -6.03 -9.83 14.02
C ILE A 462 -7.42 -9.65 13.41
N LYS A 463 -7.57 -10.03 12.13
CA LYS A 463 -8.77 -9.80 11.31
C LYS A 463 -9.13 -11.05 10.48
N PRO A 464 -9.74 -12.09 11.08
CA PRO A 464 -10.32 -13.21 10.34
C PRO A 464 -11.61 -12.79 9.62
N SER A 465 -11.81 -13.28 8.39
CA SER A 465 -12.99 -12.98 7.59
C SER A 465 -13.37 -14.10 6.62
N VAL A 466 -14.65 -14.11 6.24
CA VAL A 466 -15.20 -14.87 5.11
C VAL A 466 -15.79 -13.87 4.12
N GLY A 467 -15.72 -14.17 2.84
CA GLY A 467 -16.28 -13.30 1.83
C GLY A 467 -16.56 -14.01 0.53
N PHE A 468 -17.05 -13.24 -0.44
CA PHE A 468 -17.25 -13.70 -1.80
C PHE A 468 -16.85 -12.61 -2.79
N ASN A 469 -16.43 -13.03 -3.99
CA ASN A 469 -16.30 -12.13 -5.12
C ASN A 469 -17.37 -12.46 -6.17
N TYR A 470 -17.96 -11.41 -6.74
CA TYR A 470 -18.85 -11.48 -7.89
C TYR A 470 -18.13 -10.94 -9.13
N LYS A 471 -17.81 -11.83 -10.07
CA LYS A 471 -17.12 -11.52 -11.32
C LYS A 471 -18.02 -10.68 -12.23
N LEU A 472 -17.63 -9.42 -12.46
CA LEU A 472 -18.26 -8.56 -13.46
C LEU A 472 -17.71 -8.85 -14.86
N ASN A 473 -16.40 -8.95 -14.99
CA ASN A 473 -15.71 -9.32 -16.24
C ASN A 473 -14.34 -9.94 -15.93
N SER A 474 -13.41 -10.02 -16.90
CA SER A 474 -12.07 -10.59 -16.68
C SER A 474 -11.12 -9.70 -15.87
N ARG A 475 -11.47 -8.42 -15.65
CA ARG A 475 -10.66 -7.43 -14.93
C ARG A 475 -11.31 -6.93 -13.64
N LEU A 476 -12.63 -6.97 -13.53
CA LEU A 476 -13.36 -6.39 -12.40
C LEU A 476 -14.21 -7.43 -11.70
N ALA A 477 -14.19 -7.43 -10.36
CA ALA A 477 -15.14 -8.13 -9.52
C ALA A 477 -15.59 -7.24 -8.37
N LEU A 478 -16.83 -7.41 -7.92
CA LEU A 478 -17.26 -6.90 -6.62
C LEU A 478 -16.77 -7.85 -5.55
N ARG A 479 -16.34 -7.33 -4.40
CA ARG A 479 -15.88 -8.11 -3.26
C ARG A 479 -16.63 -7.67 -2.02
N SER A 480 -17.11 -8.63 -1.25
CA SER A 480 -17.72 -8.38 0.05
C SER A 480 -17.16 -9.33 1.10
N THR A 481 -16.98 -8.83 2.32
CA THR A 481 -16.54 -9.66 3.46
C THR A 481 -17.40 -9.41 4.69
N ALA A 482 -17.53 -10.43 5.51
CA ALA A 482 -17.93 -10.34 6.90
C ALA A 482 -16.87 -11.02 7.76
N GLY A 483 -16.54 -10.44 8.90
CA GLY A 483 -15.47 -10.92 9.74
C GLY A 483 -15.49 -10.31 11.13
N TYR A 484 -14.34 -10.39 11.79
CA TYR A 484 -14.13 -9.87 13.13
C TYR A 484 -12.76 -9.21 13.22
N ILE A 485 -12.65 -8.13 13.98
CA ILE A 485 -11.40 -7.46 14.30
C ILE A 485 -11.18 -7.54 15.81
N LYS A 486 -9.96 -7.90 16.23
CA LYS A 486 -9.57 -7.93 17.64
C LYS A 486 -8.18 -7.35 17.82
N ALA A 487 -8.04 -6.40 18.74
CA ALA A 487 -6.75 -5.95 19.24
C ALA A 487 -6.22 -6.90 20.32
N ILE A 488 -4.92 -7.14 20.30
CA ILE A 488 -4.19 -7.85 21.34
C ILE A 488 -3.55 -6.81 22.26
N GLY A 489 -3.93 -6.80 23.54
CA GLY A 489 -3.52 -5.76 24.48
C GLY A 489 -4.38 -4.49 24.45
N GLY A 490 -5.43 -4.45 23.62
CA GLY A 490 -6.45 -3.39 23.59
C GLY A 490 -7.87 -3.92 23.74
N ALA A 491 -8.83 -3.02 23.91
CA ALA A 491 -10.25 -3.35 24.09
C ALA A 491 -11.05 -3.40 22.76
N LEU A 492 -10.44 -3.07 21.62
CA LEU A 492 -11.09 -3.19 20.31
C LEU A 492 -11.42 -4.66 20.01
N SER A 493 -12.71 -4.93 19.87
CA SER A 493 -13.27 -6.25 19.61
C SER A 493 -14.61 -6.05 18.92
N SER A 494 -14.63 -6.15 17.60
CA SER A 494 -15.77 -5.68 16.79
C SER A 494 -16.05 -6.62 15.62
N ALA A 495 -17.33 -6.77 15.28
CA ALA A 495 -17.71 -7.33 13.99
C ALA A 495 -17.27 -6.38 12.87
N SER A 496 -16.85 -6.93 11.74
CA SER A 496 -16.43 -6.14 10.58
C SER A 496 -17.16 -6.58 9.32
N ILE A 497 -17.50 -5.61 8.48
CA ILE A 497 -18.02 -5.83 7.14
C ILE A 497 -17.24 -5.00 6.14
N SER A 498 -17.17 -5.46 4.90
CA SER A 498 -16.59 -4.66 3.83
C SER A 498 -17.28 -4.89 2.50
N MET A 499 -17.21 -3.87 1.65
CA MET A 499 -17.62 -3.96 0.25
C MET A 499 -16.68 -3.14 -0.62
N GLY A 500 -16.33 -3.66 -1.79
CA GLY A 500 -15.39 -2.99 -2.68
C GLY A 500 -15.30 -3.59 -4.07
N ILE A 501 -14.34 -3.08 -4.83
CA ILE A 501 -14.04 -3.46 -6.21
C ILE A 501 -12.63 -4.05 -6.25
N SER A 502 -12.51 -5.20 -6.92
CA SER A 502 -11.25 -5.89 -7.18
C SER A 502 -10.88 -5.74 -8.66
N TYR A 503 -9.77 -5.05 -8.92
CA TYR A 503 -9.12 -4.98 -10.22
C TYR A 503 -8.09 -6.11 -10.35
N ARG A 504 -8.33 -7.03 -11.29
CA ARG A 504 -7.68 -8.33 -11.39
C ARG A 504 -6.91 -8.47 -12.69
N MET A 505 -5.72 -9.03 -12.58
CA MET A 505 -4.79 -9.17 -13.70
C MET A 505 -3.86 -10.35 -13.48
N SER A 506 -3.14 -10.75 -14.52
CA SER A 506 -2.06 -11.72 -14.38
C SER A 506 -0.76 -11.20 -14.95
N LEU A 507 0.34 -11.41 -14.23
CA LEU A 507 1.69 -11.06 -14.66
C LEU A 507 2.46 -12.30 -15.04
N LEU A 508 3.18 -12.25 -16.16
CA LEU A 508 4.13 -13.30 -16.49
C LEU A 508 5.28 -13.24 -15.47
N THR A 509 5.59 -14.34 -14.81
CA THR A 509 6.73 -14.48 -13.91
C THR A 509 7.67 -15.54 -14.48
N SER A 510 8.93 -15.20 -14.65
CA SER A 510 9.98 -16.15 -15.01
C SER A 510 10.94 -16.33 -13.84
N LYS A 511 11.65 -17.45 -13.84
CA LYS A 511 12.82 -17.61 -12.97
C LYS A 511 13.93 -16.64 -13.36
#